data_AF-A0A9D6YYC5-F1
#
_entry.id   AF-A0A9D6YYC5-F1
#
_cell.length_a   1.000
_cell.length_b   1.000
_cell.length_c   1.000
_cell.angle_alpha   90.00
_cell.angle_beta   90.00
_cell.angle_gamma   90.00
#
_symmetry.space_group_name_H-M   'P 1'
#
loop_
_entity.id
_entity.type
_entity.pdbx_description
1 polymer ?
#
loop_
_entity_poly.entity_id
_entity_poly.type
_entity_poly.pdbx_seq_one_letter_code
_entity_poly.pdbx_strand_id
1 'polypeptide(L)'
;MNETFSHKGVSVVSTGWIDRNDMKLVYASYDAVLMPSICFDSFPRIVLEPIAMGKPVIATHYGEAKEIVLNGVSGYVINPFDVKEIADKITNLLVDDKKGEKFGIVGRDA
;
A
#
# COMPACT_ATOMS: atom_id res chain seq x y z
N MET A 1 -5.88 16.09 14.64
CA MET A 1 -4.80 15.94 15.64
C MET A 1 -4.09 14.64 15.30
N ASN A 2 -2.77 14.65 15.19
CA ASN A 2 -2.03 13.42 14.96
C ASN A 2 -1.92 12.68 16.29
N GLU A 3 -2.37 11.43 16.32
CA GLU A 3 -2.30 10.59 17.51
C GLU A 3 -1.29 9.49 17.25
N THR A 4 -0.31 9.37 18.15
CA THR A 4 0.64 8.26 18.12
C THR A 4 0.30 7.31 19.24
N PHE A 5 0.15 6.03 18.92
CA PHE A 5 -0.02 4.97 19.90
C PHE A 5 0.91 3.81 19.58
N SER A 6 1.24 3.03 20.61
CA SER A 6 2.11 1.87 20.46
C SER A 6 1.35 0.59 20.78
N HIS A 7 1.48 -0.42 19.93
CA HIS A 7 0.95 -1.76 20.18
C HIS A 7 2.06 -2.78 19.95
N LYS A 8 2.40 -3.57 20.98
CA LYS A 8 3.43 -4.63 20.90
C LYS A 8 4.78 -4.14 20.32
N GLY A 9 5.20 -2.92 20.67
CA GLY A 9 6.45 -2.32 20.18
C GLY A 9 6.37 -1.72 18.78
N VAL A 10 5.22 -1.80 18.11
CA VAL A 10 4.97 -1.10 16.83
C VAL A 10 4.36 0.26 17.12
N SER A 11 4.95 1.32 16.57
CA SER A 11 4.39 2.67 16.62
C SER A 11 3.40 2.86 15.48
N VAL A 12 2.20 3.34 15.80
CA VAL A 12 1.16 3.67 14.84
C VAL A 12 0.90 5.17 14.93
N VAL A 13 1.00 5.84 13.79
CA VAL A 13 0.72 7.27 13.67
C VAL A 13 -0.57 7.45 12.90
N SER A 14 -1.63 7.90 13.57
CA SER A 14 -2.84 8.39 12.93
C SER A 14 -2.59 9.84 12.51
N THR A 15 -2.66 10.11 11.21
CA THR A 15 -2.45 11.45 10.64
C THR A 15 -3.70 12.32 10.67
N GLY A 16 -4.87 11.75 11.00
CA GLY A 16 -6.15 12.39 10.76
C GLY A 16 -6.34 12.73 9.26
N TRP A 17 -7.03 13.83 9.00
CA TRP A 17 -7.25 14.32 7.64
C TRP A 17 -6.00 15.02 7.10
N ILE A 18 -5.53 14.60 5.92
CA ILE A 18 -4.43 15.24 5.20
C ILE A 18 -4.98 15.97 3.97
N ASP A 19 -4.49 17.18 3.71
CA ASP A 19 -4.87 17.92 2.51
C ASP A 19 -4.34 17.23 1.26
N ARG A 20 -5.10 17.29 0.17
CA ARG A 20 -4.71 16.66 -1.11
C ARG A 20 -3.36 17.15 -1.60
N ASN A 21 -3.02 18.43 -1.39
CA ASN A 21 -1.76 19.00 -1.86
C ASN A 21 -0.54 18.37 -1.18
N ASP A 22 -0.73 17.85 0.03
CA ASP A 22 0.34 17.22 0.83
C ASP A 22 0.48 15.72 0.55
N MET A 23 -0.50 15.07 -0.08
CA MET A 23 -0.49 13.63 -0.32
C MET A 23 0.73 13.13 -1.09
N LYS A 24 1.29 13.95 -1.98
CA LYS A 24 2.55 13.62 -2.67
C LYS A 24 3.71 13.46 -1.68
N LEU A 25 3.82 14.36 -0.71
CA LEU A 25 4.85 14.29 0.33
C LEU A 25 4.64 13.07 1.24
N VAL A 26 3.38 12.76 1.53
CA VAL A 26 2.97 11.58 2.31
C VAL A 26 3.40 10.29 1.61
N TYR A 27 3.07 10.13 0.32
CA TYR A 27 3.51 8.92 -0.40
C TYR A 27 5.03 8.85 -0.52
N ALA A 28 5.71 9.98 -0.67
CA ALA A 28 7.17 10.01 -0.72
C ALA A 28 7.81 9.48 0.59
N SER A 29 7.17 9.71 1.75
CA SER A 29 7.69 9.31 3.06
C SER A 29 7.39 7.87 3.48
N TYR A 30 6.60 7.12 2.70
CA TYR A 30 6.30 5.71 2.97
C TYR A 30 7.05 4.75 2.05
N ASP A 31 7.38 3.56 2.55
CA ASP A 31 8.03 2.50 1.78
C ASP A 31 7.04 1.69 0.94
N ALA A 32 5.80 1.56 1.41
CA ALA A 32 4.72 0.82 0.74
C ALA A 32 3.34 1.34 1.17
N VAL A 33 2.31 1.00 0.39
CA VAL A 33 0.90 1.30 0.72
C VAL A 33 0.10 0.01 0.86
N LEU A 34 -0.68 -0.08 1.94
CA LEU A 34 -1.65 -1.16 2.18
C LEU A 34 -3.07 -0.64 2.01
N MET A 35 -3.85 -1.27 1.14
CA MET A 35 -5.28 -1.00 0.92
C MET A 35 -6.11 -2.27 1.13
N PRO A 36 -6.48 -2.61 2.38
CA PRO A 36 -7.21 -3.84 2.71
C PRO A 36 -8.73 -3.62 2.69
N SER A 37 -9.22 -2.78 1.78
CA SER A 37 -10.65 -2.44 1.70
C SER A 37 -11.51 -3.66 1.38
N ILE A 38 -12.73 -3.68 1.92
CA ILE A 38 -13.79 -4.64 1.57
C ILE A 38 -14.89 -3.99 0.72
N CYS A 39 -14.75 -2.70 0.42
CA CYS A 39 -15.69 -1.95 -0.40
C CYS A 39 -15.25 -1.99 -1.87
N PHE A 40 -16.23 -2.11 -2.78
CA PHE A 40 -15.98 -2.00 -4.20
C PHE A 40 -15.58 -0.57 -4.57
N ASP A 41 -14.46 -0.43 -5.27
CA ASP A 41 -13.98 0.84 -5.83
C ASP A 41 -13.57 0.58 -7.27
N SER A 42 -14.21 1.28 -8.21
CA SER A 42 -13.93 1.17 -9.64
C SER A 42 -12.70 1.96 -10.07
N PHE A 43 -12.24 2.89 -9.23
CA PHE A 43 -11.08 3.73 -9.56
C PHE A 43 -10.30 4.12 -8.29
N PRO A 44 -9.64 3.14 -7.65
CA PRO A 44 -9.00 3.35 -6.36
C PRO A 44 -7.75 4.22 -6.52
N ARG A 45 -7.91 5.54 -6.37
CA ARG A 45 -6.80 6.51 -6.41
C ARG A 45 -5.71 6.23 -5.39
N ILE A 46 -6.09 5.68 -4.24
CA ILE A 46 -5.17 5.23 -3.19
C ILE A 46 -4.25 4.07 -3.63
N VAL A 47 -4.54 3.42 -4.76
CA VAL A 47 -3.67 2.45 -5.43
C VAL A 47 -2.89 3.12 -6.56
N LEU A 48 -3.56 3.92 -7.39
CA LEU A 48 -2.95 4.57 -8.57
C LEU A 48 -1.90 5.63 -8.22
N GLU A 49 -2.16 6.49 -7.23
CA GLU A 49 -1.28 7.59 -6.86
C GLU A 49 0.08 7.09 -6.31
N PRO A 50 0.14 6.10 -5.39
CA PRO A 50 1.40 5.48 -4.97
C PRO A 50 2.15 4.80 -6.12
N ILE A 51 1.43 4.07 -6.99
CA ILE A 51 2.03 3.41 -8.16
C ILE A 51 2.71 4.43 -9.07
N ALA A 52 2.03 5.54 -9.38
CA ALA A 52 2.60 6.62 -10.19
C ALA A 52 3.86 7.24 -9.54
N MET A 53 3.98 7.16 -8.21
CA MET A 53 5.15 7.58 -7.44
C MET A 53 6.22 6.50 -7.28
N GLY A 54 6.05 5.34 -7.91
CA GLY A 54 6.96 4.20 -7.80
C GLY A 54 6.94 3.56 -6.43
N LYS A 55 5.81 3.60 -5.72
CA LYS A 55 5.63 2.95 -4.42
C LYS A 55 4.91 1.61 -4.59
N PRO A 56 5.44 0.51 -4.04
CA PRO A 56 4.77 -0.78 -4.09
C PRO A 56 3.45 -0.74 -3.32
N VAL A 57 2.44 -1.43 -3.84
CA VAL A 57 1.10 -1.49 -3.25
C VAL A 57 0.71 -2.94 -2.90
N ILE A 58 0.13 -3.11 -1.72
CA ILE A 58 -0.56 -4.32 -1.28
C ILE A 58 -2.04 -3.99 -1.24
N ALA A 59 -2.81 -4.53 -2.18
CA ALA A 59 -4.22 -4.20 -2.34
C ALA A 59 -5.13 -5.42 -2.23
N THR A 60 -6.36 -5.16 -1.82
CA THR A 60 -7.45 -6.14 -1.80
C THR A 60 -7.81 -6.67 -3.19
N HIS A 61 -8.36 -7.89 -3.26
CA HIS A 61 -8.96 -8.43 -4.49
C HIS A 61 -10.38 -7.90 -4.80
N TYR A 62 -10.93 -7.06 -3.92
CA TYR A 62 -12.23 -6.41 -4.12
C TYR A 62 -12.09 -5.19 -5.04
N GLY A 63 -13.07 -4.99 -5.93
CA GLY A 63 -13.04 -3.89 -6.89
C GLY A 63 -11.98 -4.07 -7.98
N GLU A 64 -11.52 -2.93 -8.51
CA GLU A 64 -10.60 -2.89 -9.66
C GLU A 64 -9.11 -2.88 -9.24
N ALA A 65 -8.82 -2.85 -7.94
CA ALA A 65 -7.44 -2.81 -7.45
C ALA A 65 -6.60 -4.02 -7.90
N LYS A 66 -7.22 -5.20 -8.03
CA LYS A 66 -6.56 -6.43 -8.53
C LYS A 66 -6.19 -6.39 -10.01
N GLU A 67 -6.86 -5.55 -10.80
CA GLU A 67 -6.57 -5.39 -12.23
C GLU A 67 -5.43 -4.38 -12.43
N ILE A 68 -5.25 -3.46 -11.48
CA ILE A 68 -4.18 -2.47 -11.46
C ILE A 68 -2.88 -3.07 -10.88
N VAL A 69 -2.98 -3.87 -9.82
CA VAL A 69 -1.81 -4.48 -9.16
C VAL A 69 -1.53 -5.87 -9.72
N LEU A 70 -0.39 -6.02 -10.40
CA LEU A 70 0.07 -7.31 -10.91
C LEU A 70 0.67 -8.11 -9.74
N ASN A 71 -0.07 -9.09 -9.26
CA ASN A 71 0.27 -9.85 -8.06
C ASN A 71 1.65 -10.54 -8.18
N GLY A 72 2.55 -10.21 -7.24
CA GLY A 72 3.93 -10.70 -7.22
C GLY A 72 4.89 -10.03 -8.21
N VAL A 73 4.42 -9.03 -8.97
CA VAL A 73 5.17 -8.36 -10.04
C VAL A 73 5.32 -6.87 -9.77
N SER A 74 4.22 -6.14 -9.59
CA SER A 74 4.21 -4.71 -9.21
C SER A 74 3.71 -4.46 -7.78
N GLY A 75 3.26 -5.51 -7.10
CA GLY A 75 2.69 -5.43 -5.76
C GLY A 75 2.11 -6.77 -5.32
N TYR A 76 1.21 -6.75 -4.34
CA TYR A 76 0.47 -7.94 -3.91
C TYR A 76 -1.03 -7.71 -3.96
N VAL A 77 -1.76 -8.73 -4.40
CA VAL A 77 -3.22 -8.81 -4.25
C VAL A 77 -3.51 -9.79 -3.11
N ILE A 78 -4.28 -9.36 -2.11
CA ILE A 78 -4.54 -10.11 -0.87
C ILE A 78 -6.03 -10.34 -0.61
N ASN A 79 -6.33 -11.31 0.25
CA ASN A 79 -7.62 -11.42 0.92
C ASN A 79 -7.67 -10.50 2.15
N PRO A 80 -8.55 -9.47 2.18
CA PRO A 80 -8.61 -8.54 3.31
C PRO A 80 -9.07 -9.20 4.63
N PHE A 81 -9.62 -10.42 4.58
CA PHE A 81 -10.01 -11.19 5.76
C PHE A 81 -8.92 -12.13 6.28
N ASP A 82 -7.82 -12.31 5.54
CA ASP A 82 -6.69 -13.13 5.96
C ASP A 82 -5.57 -12.25 6.54
N VAL A 83 -5.66 -12.00 7.85
CA VAL A 83 -4.66 -11.22 8.58
C VAL A 83 -3.26 -11.82 8.47
N LYS A 84 -3.14 -13.15 8.37
CA LYS A 84 -1.85 -13.82 8.24
C LYS A 84 -1.26 -13.53 6.88
N GLU A 85 -2.04 -13.65 5.81
CA GLU A 85 -1.60 -13.28 4.46
C GLU A 85 -1.14 -11.83 4.40
N ILE A 86 -1.92 -10.89 4.95
CA ILE A 86 -1.56 -9.47 4.99
C ILE A 86 -0.20 -9.26 5.68
N ALA A 87 -0.01 -9.85 6.87
CA ALA A 87 1.24 -9.72 7.61
C ALA A 87 2.43 -10.35 6.85
N ASP A 88 2.24 -11.52 6.25
CA ASP A 88 3.26 -12.21 5.46
C ASP A 88 3.67 -11.37 4.23
N LYS A 89 2.71 -10.76 3.52
CA LYS A 89 3.01 -9.90 2.35
C LYS A 89 3.71 -8.60 2.72
N ILE A 90 3.28 -7.94 3.80
CA ILE A 90 3.95 -6.73 4.31
C ILE A 90 5.40 -7.08 4.69
N THR A 91 5.59 -8.14 5.46
CA THR A 91 6.93 -8.57 5.90
C THR A 91 7.82 -8.94 4.72
N ASN A 92 7.29 -9.70 3.76
CA ASN A 92 8.06 -10.12 2.57
C ASN A 92 8.46 -8.95 1.67
N LEU A 93 7.65 -7.89 1.64
CA LEU A 93 7.92 -6.66 0.90
C LEU A 93 8.98 -5.81 1.61
N LEU A 94 8.86 -5.62 2.94
CA LEU A 94 9.69 -4.69 3.70
C LEU A 94 11.04 -5.29 4.18
N VAL A 95 11.20 -6.61 4.21
CA VAL A 95 12.49 -7.26 4.56
C VAL A 95 13.46 -7.28 3.38
N ASP A 96 12.98 -7.07 2.16
CA ASP A 96 13.76 -7.11 0.93
C ASP A 96 13.59 -5.79 0.16
N ASP A 97 14.41 -4.79 0.51
CA ASP A 97 14.35 -3.44 -0.07
C ASP A 97 14.37 -3.45 -1.60
N LYS A 98 15.17 -4.36 -2.20
CA LYS A 98 15.27 -4.51 -3.65
C LYS A 98 13.96 -4.95 -4.28
N LYS A 99 13.17 -5.76 -3.57
CA LYS A 99 11.83 -6.16 -4.03
C LYS A 99 10.87 -4.98 -4.02
N GLY A 100 10.87 -4.19 -2.95
CA GLY A 100 10.05 -2.98 -2.84
C GLY A 100 10.33 -2.01 -3.98
N GLU A 101 11.60 -1.70 -4.22
CA GLU A 101 12.05 -0.86 -5.33
C GLU A 101 11.63 -1.44 -6.69
N LYS A 102 11.85 -2.74 -6.92
CA LYS A 102 11.48 -3.40 -8.16
C LYS A 102 9.98 -3.32 -8.40
N PHE A 103 9.16 -3.63 -7.40
CA PHE A 103 7.70 -3.57 -7.50
C PHE A 103 7.24 -2.15 -7.81
N GLY A 104 7.81 -1.15 -7.14
CA GLY A 104 7.55 0.25 -7.40
C GLY A 104 7.86 0.66 -8.85
N ILE A 105 9.04 0.30 -9.37
CA ILE A 105 9.44 0.58 -10.75
C ILE A 105 8.49 -0.10 -11.75
N VAL A 106 8.27 -1.41 -11.57
CA VAL A 106 7.43 -2.19 -12.49
C VAL A 106 5.99 -1.69 -12.48
N GLY A 107 5.45 -1.30 -11.32
CA GLY A 107 4.09 -0.75 -11.24
C GLY A 107 3.96 0.58 -11.95
N ARG A 108 4.94 1.48 -11.79
CA ARG A 108 4.90 2.81 -12.41
C ARG A 108 5.01 2.76 -13.93
N ASP A 109 5.76 1.79 -14.44
CA ASP A 109 6.14 1.70 -15.86
C ASP A 109 5.27 0.71 -16.66
N ALA A 110 4.27 0.07 -16.02
CA ALA A 110 3.30 -0.85 -16.65
C ALA A 110 2.12 -0.11 -17.30
#